data_AF-A0AAD7UMD6-F1
#
_entry.id   AF-A0AAD7UMD6-F1
#
_cell.length_a   1.000
_cell.length_b   1.000
_cell.length_c   1.000
_cell.angle_alpha   90.00
_cell.angle_beta   90.00
_cell.angle_gamma   90.00
#
_symmetry.space_group_name_H-M   'P 1'
#
loop_
_entity.id
_entity.type
_entity.pdbx_description
1 polymer ?
#
loop_
_entity_poly.entity_id
_entity_poly.type
_entity_poly.pdbx_seq_one_letter_code
_entity_poly.pdbx_strand_id
1 'polypeptide(L)'
;MACNALCCCFSGEPLTSDDTKGRRGEMYAKYVNYTEKFQISMGDAPCKACPCCCIGGCPLTFVCAQHHMRYKVLNHVAPGSGWDNYICCQGYFPACCCFNPGACCEKELPRTCMCCEVCCCPGLAVSSTRFVMMDHYRFTPDECDNRLIRFNNCIQLLSCICHILAIFNREFRECAQIIDLIADIVFFSTAGCMTAQVDYEIKYRDSLTGPVPISNPADPTAPPTATVVAVNPPPPKYPGAPPVADDIDR
;
A
#
# COMPACT_ATOMS: atom_id res chain seq x y z
N MET A 1 2.72 20.28 -8.69
CA MET A 1 3.89 21.21 -8.66
C MET A 1 4.86 20.93 -7.51
N ALA A 2 4.41 20.54 -6.31
CA ALA A 2 5.30 20.27 -5.16
C ALA A 2 6.31 19.11 -5.37
N CYS A 3 5.89 18.04 -6.05
CA CYS A 3 6.74 16.86 -6.29
C CYS A 3 8.00 17.16 -7.14
N ASN A 4 7.91 18.11 -8.07
CA ASN A 4 9.03 18.50 -8.94
C ASN A 4 10.09 19.35 -8.22
N ALA A 5 9.75 20.00 -7.10
CA ALA A 5 10.67 20.88 -6.39
C ALA A 5 11.61 20.13 -5.43
N LEU A 6 11.17 18.99 -4.87
CA LEU A 6 11.98 18.20 -3.93
C LEU A 6 12.73 17.02 -4.57
N CYS A 7 12.22 16.45 -5.67
CA CYS A 7 12.73 15.20 -6.27
C CYS A 7 13.24 15.38 -7.71
N CYS A 8 13.65 16.59 -8.10
CA CYS A 8 14.08 16.93 -9.46
C CYS A 8 15.27 16.09 -9.96
N CYS A 9 16.12 15.58 -9.05
CA CYS A 9 17.25 14.71 -9.38
C CYS A 9 16.86 13.25 -9.70
N PHE A 10 15.63 12.83 -9.43
CA PHE A 10 15.17 11.47 -9.67
C PHE A 10 14.28 11.44 -10.91
N SER A 11 14.52 10.48 -11.81
CA SER A 11 13.66 10.27 -12.97
C SER A 11 12.27 9.84 -12.51
N GLY A 12 11.23 10.37 -13.16
CA GLY A 12 9.85 9.94 -12.98
C GLY A 12 9.36 8.97 -14.05
N GLU A 13 10.24 8.63 -15.01
CA GLU A 13 9.92 7.69 -16.07
C GLU A 13 9.55 6.33 -15.49
N PRO A 14 8.59 5.62 -16.13
CA PRO A 14 8.21 4.28 -15.71
C PRO A 14 9.42 3.33 -15.71
N LEU A 15 9.30 2.23 -14.97
CA LEU A 15 10.36 1.23 -14.89
C LEU A 15 10.69 0.71 -16.29
N THR A 16 11.99 0.70 -16.62
CA THR A 16 12.48 0.17 -17.89
C THR A 16 12.64 -1.35 -17.81
N SER A 17 12.79 -2.01 -18.96
CA SER A 17 13.06 -3.46 -19.00
C SER A 17 14.29 -3.86 -18.20
N ASP A 18 15.28 -2.98 -18.06
CA ASP A 18 16.47 -3.24 -17.26
C ASP A 18 16.17 -3.18 -15.75
N ASP A 19 15.31 -2.26 -15.30
CA ASP A 19 14.87 -2.16 -13.90
C ASP A 19 14.00 -3.35 -13.47
N THR A 20 13.35 -4.02 -14.43
CA THR A 20 12.52 -5.20 -14.18
C THR A 20 13.30 -6.51 -14.07
N LYS A 21 14.63 -6.49 -14.29
CA LYS A 21 15.45 -7.70 -14.23
C LYS A 21 15.68 -8.15 -12.78
N GLY A 22 15.49 -9.45 -12.52
CA GLY A 22 15.79 -10.09 -11.25
C GLY A 22 14.56 -10.31 -10.35
N ARG A 23 14.75 -11.09 -9.28
CA ARG A 23 13.66 -11.66 -8.45
C ARG A 23 12.68 -10.61 -7.89
N ARG A 24 13.14 -9.40 -7.58
CA ARG A 24 12.27 -8.29 -7.12
C ARG A 24 11.73 -7.45 -8.28
N GLY A 25 12.52 -7.24 -9.34
CA GLY A 25 12.11 -6.45 -10.51
C GLY A 25 10.94 -7.08 -11.28
N GLU A 26 10.92 -8.42 -11.38
CA GLU A 26 9.84 -9.18 -12.02
C GLU A 26 8.48 -8.94 -11.34
N MET A 27 8.48 -8.81 -10.01
CA MET A 27 7.27 -8.50 -9.25
C MET A 27 6.70 -7.13 -9.63
N TYR A 28 7.55 -6.15 -9.93
CA TYR A 28 7.14 -4.80 -10.31
C TYR A 28 6.83 -4.67 -11.81
N ALA A 29 7.36 -5.56 -12.65
CA ALA A 29 7.17 -5.55 -14.10
C ALA A 29 5.70 -5.55 -14.52
N LYS A 30 4.84 -6.25 -13.75
CA LYS A 30 3.39 -6.29 -14.02
C LYS A 30 2.73 -4.92 -13.96
N TYR A 31 3.18 -4.02 -13.10
CA TYR A 31 2.60 -2.68 -12.93
C TYR A 31 2.94 -1.73 -14.10
N VAL A 32 3.96 -2.05 -14.89
CA VAL A 32 4.33 -1.26 -16.09
C VAL A 32 3.28 -1.42 -17.19
N ASN A 33 2.66 -2.60 -17.29
CA ASN A 33 1.69 -2.94 -18.33
C ASN A 33 0.23 -2.61 -17.94
N TYR A 34 0.02 -2.11 -16.74
CA TYR A 34 -1.29 -1.65 -16.29
C TYR A 34 -1.69 -0.36 -17.03
N THR A 35 -3.00 -0.10 -17.13
CA THR A 35 -3.53 1.02 -17.93
C THR A 35 -4.24 2.05 -17.07
N GLU A 36 -4.82 1.63 -15.94
CA GLU A 36 -5.58 2.51 -15.06
C GLU A 36 -4.66 3.36 -14.19
N LYS A 37 -5.15 4.50 -13.72
CA LYS A 37 -4.42 5.38 -12.80
C LYS A 37 -5.28 5.67 -11.58
N PHE A 38 -4.64 5.97 -10.45
CA PHE A 38 -5.33 6.50 -9.29
C PHE A 38 -6.04 7.82 -9.64
N GLN A 39 -7.18 8.08 -9.02
CA GLN A 39 -7.94 9.32 -9.21
C GLN A 39 -7.16 10.57 -8.82
N ILE A 40 -6.28 10.42 -7.82
CA ILE A 40 -5.38 11.49 -7.41
C ILE A 40 -3.93 11.05 -7.58
N SER A 41 -3.12 11.97 -8.09
CA SER A 41 -1.67 11.79 -8.09
C SER A 41 -1.14 11.83 -6.65
N MET A 42 -0.07 11.10 -6.37
CA MET A 42 0.51 11.08 -5.02
C MET A 42 1.01 12.47 -4.59
N GLY A 43 1.42 13.32 -5.54
CA GLY A 43 1.79 14.71 -5.27
C GLY A 43 0.62 15.63 -4.91
N ASP A 44 -0.61 15.24 -5.25
CA ASP A 44 -1.84 15.98 -4.91
C ASP A 44 -2.51 15.46 -3.63
N ALA A 45 -2.09 14.29 -3.13
CA ALA A 45 -2.67 13.65 -1.95
C ALA A 45 -2.65 14.54 -0.69
N PRO A 46 -1.57 15.30 -0.39
CA PRO A 46 -1.58 16.23 0.75
C PRO A 46 -2.64 17.32 0.63
N CYS A 47 -2.99 17.75 -0.58
CA CYS A 47 -3.95 18.84 -0.80
C CYS A 47 -5.39 18.34 -0.87
N LYS A 48 -5.63 17.20 -1.52
CA LYS A 48 -6.98 16.64 -1.74
C LYS A 48 -7.47 15.75 -0.60
N ALA A 49 -6.55 15.14 0.14
CA ALA A 49 -6.83 14.21 1.25
C ALA A 49 -5.94 14.52 2.48
N CYS A 50 -5.84 15.81 2.82
CA CYS A 50 -4.98 16.34 3.89
C CYS A 50 -5.11 15.58 5.24
N PRO A 51 -6.31 15.31 5.78
CA PRO A 51 -6.42 14.64 7.09
C PRO A 51 -5.84 13.23 7.07
N CYS A 52 -6.10 12.46 6.02
CA CYS A 52 -5.57 11.09 5.89
C CYS A 52 -4.06 11.11 5.67
N CYS A 53 -3.54 12.09 4.91
CA CYS A 53 -2.11 12.25 4.69
C CYS A 53 -1.36 12.58 5.99
N CYS A 54 -1.92 13.49 6.80
CA CYS A 54 -1.34 13.85 8.10
C CYS A 54 -1.42 12.72 9.12
N ILE A 55 -2.53 11.98 9.19
CA ILE A 55 -2.70 10.86 10.12
C ILE A 55 -1.85 9.66 9.71
N GLY A 56 -1.78 9.36 8.41
CA GLY A 56 -0.97 8.27 7.84
C GLY A 56 0.53 8.58 7.83
N GLY A 57 0.92 9.85 7.87
CA GLY A 57 2.31 10.31 7.92
C GLY A 57 2.79 10.79 9.28
N CYS A 58 1.96 10.76 10.33
CA CYS A 58 2.40 11.09 11.68
C CYS A 58 2.89 9.84 12.39
N PRO A 59 4.14 9.79 12.90
CA PRO A 59 4.70 8.60 13.55
C PRO A 59 3.85 8.07 14.72
N LEU A 60 3.21 8.97 15.47
CA LEU A 60 2.38 8.61 16.64
C LEU A 60 1.09 7.88 16.25
N THR A 61 0.50 8.23 15.11
CA THR A 61 -0.76 7.63 14.64
C THR A 61 -0.54 6.59 13.56
N PHE A 62 0.69 6.45 13.05
CA PHE A 62 1.06 5.60 11.94
C PHE A 62 0.57 4.15 12.12
N VAL A 63 0.82 3.56 13.28
CA VAL A 63 0.44 2.16 13.56
C VAL A 63 -1.06 1.95 13.42
N CYS A 64 -1.84 2.80 14.08
CA CYS A 64 -3.30 2.75 14.04
C CYS A 64 -3.84 3.06 12.64
N ALA A 65 -3.25 4.04 11.95
CA ALA A 65 -3.64 4.44 10.62
C ALA A 65 -3.44 3.30 9.62
N GLN A 66 -2.27 2.67 9.59
CA GLN A 66 -1.99 1.56 8.68
C GLN A 66 -2.81 0.32 9.01
N HIS A 67 -2.99 0.00 10.30
CA HIS A 67 -3.86 -1.11 10.73
C HIS A 67 -5.30 -0.91 10.24
N HIS A 68 -5.85 0.29 10.43
CA HIS A 68 -7.20 0.63 9.94
C HIS A 68 -7.27 0.59 8.41
N MET A 69 -6.26 1.13 7.73
CA MET A 69 -6.24 1.21 6.27
C MET A 69 -6.12 -0.16 5.61
N ARG A 70 -5.35 -1.09 6.15
CA ARG A 70 -5.33 -2.48 5.65
C ARG A 70 -6.69 -3.14 5.81
N TYR A 71 -7.31 -3.03 6.98
CA TYR A 71 -8.66 -3.57 7.19
C TYR A 71 -9.65 -3.01 6.18
N LYS A 72 -9.60 -1.69 5.97
CA LYS A 72 -10.46 -1.00 5.01
C LYS A 72 -10.23 -1.50 3.58
N VAL A 73 -8.98 -1.62 3.12
CA VAL A 73 -8.64 -2.13 1.78
C VAL A 73 -9.08 -3.57 1.58
N LEU A 74 -8.87 -4.46 2.56
CA LEU A 74 -9.28 -5.86 2.44
C LEU A 74 -10.79 -6.00 2.33
N ASN A 75 -11.55 -5.24 3.12
CA ASN A 75 -13.01 -5.24 3.06
C ASN A 75 -13.55 -4.48 1.85
N HIS A 76 -12.77 -3.57 1.26
CA HIS A 76 -13.11 -2.92 0.00
C HIS A 76 -13.02 -3.89 -1.18
N VAL A 77 -11.93 -4.67 -1.24
CA VAL A 77 -11.68 -5.63 -2.34
C VAL A 77 -12.50 -6.91 -2.17
N ALA A 78 -12.72 -7.36 -0.94
CA ALA A 78 -13.54 -8.53 -0.61
C ALA A 78 -14.56 -8.17 0.48
N PRO A 79 -15.73 -7.60 0.10
CA PRO A 79 -16.77 -7.20 1.03
C PRO A 79 -17.22 -8.33 1.95
N GLY A 80 -17.33 -8.04 3.25
CA GLY A 80 -17.82 -8.99 4.26
C GLY A 80 -16.79 -10.02 4.76
N SER A 81 -15.55 -9.97 4.28
CA SER A 81 -14.49 -10.93 4.67
C SER A 81 -13.75 -10.60 5.98
N GLY A 82 -13.94 -9.40 6.54
CA GLY A 82 -13.33 -9.02 7.80
C GLY A 82 -11.80 -9.07 7.77
N TRP A 83 -11.21 -10.04 8.47
CA TRP A 83 -9.76 -10.30 8.51
C TRP A 83 -9.37 -11.62 7.85
N ASP A 84 -10.30 -12.37 7.27
CA ASP A 84 -10.03 -13.73 6.79
C ASP A 84 -9.07 -13.77 5.60
N ASN A 85 -9.03 -12.68 4.83
CA ASN A 85 -8.13 -12.49 3.69
C ASN A 85 -6.80 -11.80 4.05
N TYR A 86 -6.52 -11.62 5.34
CA TYR A 86 -5.27 -11.04 5.79
C TYR A 86 -4.13 -12.05 5.69
N ILE A 87 -3.06 -11.65 5.01
CA ILE A 87 -1.76 -12.34 4.99
C ILE A 87 -0.69 -11.29 5.29
N CYS A 88 0.34 -11.66 6.05
CA CYS A 88 1.45 -10.76 6.37
C CYS A 88 2.12 -10.21 5.09
N CYS A 89 2.24 -8.89 5.00
CA CYS A 89 2.67 -8.14 3.82
C CYS A 89 1.91 -8.52 2.52
N GLN A 90 0.70 -9.08 2.68
CA GLN A 90 -0.14 -9.69 1.66
C GLN A 90 0.59 -10.69 0.73
N GLY A 91 1.65 -11.33 1.25
CA GLY A 91 2.50 -12.27 0.52
C GLY A 91 3.22 -11.69 -0.70
N TYR A 92 3.24 -10.36 -0.87
CA TYR A 92 3.99 -9.69 -1.93
C TYR A 92 5.50 -9.77 -1.74
N PHE A 93 5.94 -9.93 -0.50
CA PHE A 93 7.35 -9.99 -0.16
C PHE A 93 7.79 -11.44 0.06
N PRO A 94 8.92 -11.86 -0.54
CA PRO A 94 9.39 -13.22 -0.41
C PRO A 94 9.78 -13.52 1.03
N ALA A 95 9.69 -14.81 1.38
CA ALA A 95 10.29 -15.39 2.57
C ALA A 95 11.71 -14.84 2.80
N CYS A 96 11.96 -14.21 3.94
CA CYS A 96 13.27 -13.70 4.33
C CYS A 96 13.61 -14.19 5.73
N CYS A 97 14.71 -14.95 5.87
CA CYS A 97 15.33 -15.52 7.08
C CYS A 97 14.42 -16.02 8.23
N CYS A 98 13.57 -15.16 8.80
CA CYS A 98 12.66 -15.46 9.91
C CYS A 98 11.18 -15.11 9.64
N PHE A 99 10.86 -14.57 8.46
CA PHE A 99 9.54 -14.08 8.09
C PHE A 99 9.05 -14.80 6.83
N ASN A 100 7.99 -15.60 7.00
CA ASN A 100 7.31 -16.34 5.94
C ASN A 100 5.83 -15.95 5.94
N PRO A 101 5.39 -15.05 5.04
CA PRO A 101 3.96 -14.82 4.80
C PRO A 101 3.24 -16.15 4.59
N GLY A 102 2.08 -16.37 5.20
CA GLY A 102 1.40 -17.67 5.16
C GLY A 102 1.61 -18.54 6.40
N ALA A 103 2.71 -18.35 7.13
CA ALA A 103 3.14 -19.25 8.21
C ALA A 103 3.25 -18.58 9.59
N CYS A 104 2.93 -17.29 9.71
CA CYS A 104 3.10 -16.49 10.93
C CYS A 104 1.88 -16.49 11.87
N CYS A 105 1.09 -17.57 11.93
CA CYS A 105 -0.17 -17.66 12.69
C CYS A 105 -1.23 -16.60 12.32
N GLU A 106 -1.11 -16.02 11.12
CA GLU A 106 -1.95 -14.93 10.61
C GLU A 106 -3.44 -15.30 10.47
N LYS A 107 -3.77 -16.59 10.34
CA LYS A 107 -5.18 -17.07 10.32
C LYS A 107 -5.84 -17.07 11.70
N GLU A 108 -5.05 -17.29 12.76
CA GLU A 108 -5.57 -17.38 14.13
C GLU A 108 -5.60 -16.00 14.79
N LEU A 109 -4.58 -15.17 14.54
CA LEU A 109 -4.42 -13.86 15.17
C LEU A 109 -4.07 -12.74 14.15
N PRO A 110 -4.92 -12.49 13.14
CA PRO A 110 -4.61 -11.55 12.05
C PRO A 110 -4.33 -10.13 12.52
N ARG A 111 -5.05 -9.66 13.56
CA ARG A 111 -4.89 -8.31 14.13
C ARG A 111 -3.52 -8.11 14.78
N THR A 112 -3.06 -9.11 15.54
CA THR A 112 -1.75 -9.05 16.20
C THR A 112 -0.62 -9.12 15.17
N CYS A 113 -0.76 -9.97 14.17
CA CYS A 113 0.16 -10.05 13.05
C CYS A 113 0.22 -8.73 12.28
N MET A 114 -0.93 -8.07 12.04
CA MET A 114 -0.98 -6.76 11.39
C MET A 114 -0.29 -5.68 12.23
N CYS A 115 -0.55 -5.64 13.55
CA CYS A 115 0.17 -4.71 14.43
C CYS A 115 1.69 -4.94 14.40
N CYS A 116 2.12 -6.20 14.42
CA CYS A 116 3.54 -6.56 14.33
C CYS A 116 4.15 -6.15 12.97
N GLU A 117 3.44 -6.38 11.86
CA GLU A 117 3.86 -5.97 10.51
C GLU A 117 4.10 -4.46 10.46
N VAL A 118 3.18 -3.66 10.97
CA VAL A 118 3.31 -2.20 10.94
C VAL A 118 4.41 -1.69 11.87
N CYS A 119 4.60 -2.31 13.04
CA CYS A 119 5.65 -1.91 13.98
C CYS A 119 7.05 -2.31 13.52
N CYS A 120 7.23 -3.52 12.98
CA CYS A 120 8.53 -4.06 12.63
C CYS A 120 8.92 -3.80 11.18
N CYS A 121 7.94 -3.65 10.28
CA CYS A 121 8.14 -3.50 8.84
C CYS A 121 7.20 -2.44 8.24
N PRO A 122 7.23 -1.19 8.74
CA PRO A 122 6.26 -0.15 8.36
C PRO A 122 6.24 0.10 6.85
N GLY A 123 7.39 0.06 6.17
CA GLY A 123 7.47 0.24 4.73
C GLY A 123 6.82 -0.89 3.93
N LEU A 124 6.95 -2.14 4.40
CA LEU A 124 6.29 -3.28 3.78
C LEU A 124 4.78 -3.22 3.99
N ALA A 125 4.34 -2.78 5.17
CA ALA A 125 2.92 -2.65 5.52
C ALA A 125 2.17 -1.64 4.64
N VAL A 126 2.76 -0.45 4.45
CA VAL A 126 2.19 0.60 3.59
C VAL A 126 2.19 0.14 2.13
N SER A 127 3.33 -0.38 1.66
CA SER A 127 3.51 -0.79 0.27
C SER A 127 2.56 -1.91 -0.12
N SER A 128 2.43 -2.95 0.71
CA SER A 128 1.52 -4.07 0.43
C SER A 128 0.05 -3.63 0.44
N THR A 129 -0.36 -2.74 1.35
CA THR A 129 -1.70 -2.13 1.34
C THR A 129 -1.98 -1.43 0.00
N ARG A 130 -1.01 -0.68 -0.50
CA ARG A 130 -1.11 -0.03 -1.82
C ARG A 130 -1.13 -1.03 -2.97
N PHE A 131 -0.27 -2.05 -2.94
CA PHE A 131 -0.20 -3.07 -3.99
C PHE A 131 -1.50 -3.87 -4.14
N VAL A 132 -2.23 -4.15 -3.04
CA VAL A 132 -3.57 -4.75 -3.14
C VAL A 132 -4.49 -3.93 -4.03
N MET A 133 -4.54 -2.61 -3.84
CA MET A 133 -5.35 -1.73 -4.69
C MET A 133 -4.85 -1.67 -6.13
N MET A 134 -3.53 -1.61 -6.32
CA MET A 134 -2.92 -1.56 -7.65
C MET A 134 -3.17 -2.84 -8.44
N ASP A 135 -3.12 -4.01 -7.80
CA ASP A 135 -3.43 -5.29 -8.44
C ASP A 135 -4.93 -5.47 -8.65
N HIS A 136 -5.77 -4.97 -7.74
CA HIS A 136 -7.23 -5.08 -7.87
C HIS A 136 -7.78 -4.29 -9.05
N TYR A 137 -7.35 -3.04 -9.21
CA TYR A 137 -7.84 -2.15 -10.27
C TYR A 137 -6.88 -1.98 -11.44
N ARG A 138 -5.76 -2.72 -11.44
CA ARG A 138 -4.68 -2.63 -12.44
C ARG A 138 -4.20 -1.18 -12.61
N PHE A 139 -3.77 -0.57 -11.51
CA PHE A 139 -3.21 0.77 -11.51
C PHE A 139 -1.72 0.81 -11.81
N THR A 140 -1.32 1.73 -12.67
CA THR A 140 0.07 2.09 -12.93
C THR A 140 0.52 3.20 -11.98
N PRO A 141 1.75 3.13 -11.43
CA PRO A 141 2.34 4.23 -10.68
C PRO A 141 2.42 5.50 -11.53
N ASP A 142 2.17 6.65 -10.92
CA ASP A 142 2.34 7.94 -11.60
C ASP A 142 3.80 8.41 -11.62
N GLU A 143 4.08 9.50 -12.34
CA GLU A 143 5.44 10.05 -12.44
C GLU A 143 5.98 10.49 -11.06
N CYS A 144 5.11 11.10 -10.24
CA CYS A 144 5.48 11.56 -8.92
C CYS A 144 5.78 10.39 -7.97
N ASP A 145 5.07 9.27 -8.11
CA ASP A 145 5.27 8.03 -7.39
C ASP A 145 6.67 7.50 -7.63
N ASN A 146 7.05 7.41 -8.90
CA ASN A 146 8.36 6.92 -9.30
C ASN A 146 9.47 7.80 -8.70
N ARG A 147 9.32 9.14 -8.77
CA ARG A 147 10.28 10.09 -8.21
C ARG A 147 10.38 9.95 -6.69
N LEU A 148 9.24 9.95 -6.00
CA LEU A 148 9.20 9.96 -4.54
C LEU A 148 9.68 8.62 -3.95
N ILE A 149 9.31 7.50 -4.54
CA ILE A 149 9.78 6.16 -4.13
C ILE A 149 11.29 6.02 -4.35
N ARG A 150 11.81 6.47 -5.51
CA ARG A 150 13.27 6.45 -5.79
C ARG A 150 14.04 7.33 -4.81
N PHE A 151 13.54 8.53 -4.54
CA PHE A 151 14.13 9.43 -3.55
C PHE A 151 14.13 8.83 -2.14
N ASN A 152 12.99 8.29 -1.70
CA ASN A 152 12.84 7.65 -0.39
C ASN A 152 13.84 6.49 -0.21
N ASN A 153 13.96 5.60 -1.20
CA ASN A 153 14.94 4.50 -1.18
C ASN A 153 16.39 5.00 -1.19
N CYS A 154 16.67 6.08 -1.92
CA CYS A 154 18.02 6.67 -1.98
C CYS A 154 18.45 7.24 -0.63
N ILE A 155 17.57 7.99 0.06
CA ILE A 155 17.87 8.56 1.37
C ILE A 155 17.97 7.47 2.45
N GLN A 156 17.14 6.43 2.41
CA GLN A 156 17.27 5.28 3.32
C GLN A 156 18.61 4.55 3.14
N LEU A 157 19.04 4.34 1.89
CA LEU A 157 20.35 3.75 1.61
C LEU A 157 21.48 4.66 2.09
N LEU A 158 21.35 5.97 1.92
CA LEU A 158 22.31 6.94 2.40
C LEU A 158 22.42 6.93 3.93
N SER A 159 21.29 6.88 4.66
CA SER A 159 21.28 6.71 6.12
C SER A 159 22.05 5.45 6.54
N CYS A 160 21.78 4.31 5.89
CA CYS A 160 22.47 3.06 6.14
C CYS A 160 23.99 3.17 5.95
N ILE A 161 24.44 3.78 4.84
CA ILE A 161 25.86 4.01 4.57
C ILE A 161 26.49 4.92 5.64
N CYS A 162 25.83 6.03 6.00
CA CYS A 162 26.31 6.94 7.03
C CYS A 162 26.43 6.24 8.40
N HIS A 163 25.47 5.38 8.75
CA HIS A 163 25.54 4.57 9.97
C HIS A 163 26.71 3.57 9.96
N ILE A 164 26.97 2.92 8.83
CA ILE A 164 28.14 2.03 8.68
C ILE A 164 29.43 2.82 8.84
N LEU A 165 29.55 3.99 8.20
CA LEU A 165 30.73 4.86 8.32
C LEU A 165 30.93 5.37 9.76
N ALA A 166 29.84 5.65 10.48
CA ALA A 166 29.87 6.07 11.88
C ALA A 166 30.40 4.98 12.84
N ILE A 167 30.40 3.71 12.45
CA ILE A 167 31.06 2.62 13.20
C ILE A 167 32.58 2.78 13.15
N PHE A 168 33.12 3.19 12.00
CA PHE A 168 34.56 3.32 11.79
C PHE A 168 35.12 4.68 12.24
N ASN A 169 34.32 5.74 12.16
CA ASN A 169 34.75 7.08 12.55
C ASN A 169 33.62 7.85 13.26
N ARG A 170 33.90 8.27 14.49
CA ARG A 170 32.92 8.90 15.40
C ARG A 170 32.46 10.29 14.92
N GLU A 171 33.26 10.98 14.11
CA GLU A 171 32.91 12.30 13.55
C GLU A 171 31.69 12.23 12.62
N PHE A 172 31.44 11.08 11.98
CA PHE A 172 30.27 10.89 11.12
C PHE A 172 28.98 10.57 11.89
N ARG A 173 29.03 10.42 13.23
CA ARG A 173 27.86 10.05 14.02
C ARG A 173 26.78 11.12 13.99
N GLU A 174 27.13 12.40 14.09
CA GLU A 174 26.16 13.49 14.00
C GLU A 174 25.56 13.58 12.60
N CYS A 175 26.39 13.42 11.57
CA CYS A 175 25.93 13.38 10.18
C CYS A 175 24.95 12.22 9.95
N ALA A 176 25.26 11.02 10.45
CA ALA A 176 24.38 9.86 10.36
C ALA A 176 23.02 10.14 11.02
N GLN A 177 22.98 10.74 12.22
CA GLN A 177 21.73 11.07 12.90
C GLN A 177 20.88 12.10 12.14
N ILE A 178 21.51 13.10 11.53
CA ILE A 178 20.79 14.11 10.72
C ILE A 178 20.19 13.44 9.47
N ILE A 179 20.96 12.62 8.76
CA ILE A 179 20.49 11.92 7.57
C ILE A 179 19.38 10.92 7.93
N ASP A 180 19.49 10.26 9.09
CA ASP A 180 18.47 9.34 9.58
C ASP A 180 17.14 10.05 9.87
N LEU A 181 17.20 11.21 10.54
CA LEU A 181 16.02 12.05 10.76
C LEU A 181 15.38 12.50 9.43
N ILE A 182 16.20 12.87 8.44
CA ILE A 182 15.71 13.23 7.10
C ILE A 182 15.06 12.00 6.44
N ALA A 183 15.66 10.81 6.56
CA ALA A 183 15.11 9.56 6.05
C ALA A 183 13.74 9.26 6.66
N ASP A 184 13.59 9.42 7.97
CA ASP A 184 12.31 9.25 8.66
C ASP A 184 11.25 10.24 8.17
N ILE A 185 11.60 11.53 8.06
CA ILE A 185 10.68 12.56 7.56
C ILE A 185 10.20 12.22 6.14
N VAL A 186 11.13 11.83 5.25
CA VAL A 186 10.81 11.46 3.87
C VAL A 186 9.96 10.19 3.83
N PHE A 187 10.29 9.19 4.65
CA PHE A 187 9.56 7.94 4.76
C PHE A 187 8.12 8.19 5.20
N PHE A 188 7.92 8.87 6.33
CA PHE A 188 6.60 9.14 6.88
C PHE A 188 5.77 10.06 5.99
N SER A 189 6.38 11.05 5.34
CA SER A 189 5.69 11.89 4.35
C SER A 189 5.22 11.05 3.15
N THR A 190 6.09 10.20 2.61
CA THR A 190 5.77 9.31 1.49
C THR A 190 4.66 8.33 1.88
N ALA A 191 4.76 7.72 3.06
CA ALA A 191 3.76 6.78 3.55
C ALA A 191 2.40 7.45 3.79
N GLY A 192 2.37 8.68 4.32
CA GLY A 192 1.16 9.47 4.44
C GLY A 192 0.50 9.73 3.08
N CYS A 193 1.28 10.10 2.06
CA CYS A 193 0.77 10.34 0.71
C CYS A 193 0.20 9.05 0.08
N MET A 194 0.89 7.91 0.21
CA MET A 194 0.41 6.61 -0.27
C MET A 194 -0.91 6.22 0.41
N THR A 195 -0.99 6.42 1.72
CA THR A 195 -2.17 6.09 2.52
C THR A 195 -3.37 6.95 2.11
N ALA A 196 -3.15 8.25 1.93
CA ALA A 196 -4.17 9.20 1.49
C ALA A 196 -4.66 8.94 0.07
N GLN A 197 -3.75 8.57 -0.85
CA GLN A 197 -4.08 8.17 -2.22
C GLN A 197 -5.03 6.96 -2.21
N VAL A 198 -4.70 5.92 -1.43
CA VAL A 198 -5.53 4.71 -1.29
C VAL A 198 -6.89 5.02 -0.65
N ASP A 199 -6.92 5.79 0.45
CA ASP A 199 -8.18 6.15 1.12
C ASP A 199 -9.12 6.95 0.21
N TYR A 200 -8.57 7.88 -0.56
CA TYR A 200 -9.32 8.68 -1.51
C TYR A 200 -9.90 7.81 -2.63
N GLU A 201 -9.11 6.88 -3.17
CA GLU A 201 -9.57 5.95 -4.21
C GLU A 201 -10.73 5.07 -3.72
N ILE A 202 -10.64 4.55 -2.50
CA ILE A 202 -11.73 3.78 -1.87
C ILE A 202 -12.99 4.63 -1.79
N LYS A 203 -12.89 5.84 -1.20
CA LYS A 203 -14.04 6.75 -1.06
C LYS A 203 -14.67 7.12 -2.40
N TYR A 204 -13.85 7.35 -3.43
CA TYR A 204 -14.33 7.64 -4.77
C TYR A 204 -15.14 6.46 -5.32
N ARG A 205 -14.62 5.23 -5.20
CA ARG A 205 -15.29 4.03 -5.73
C ARG A 205 -16.53 3.65 -4.94
N ASP A 206 -16.51 3.80 -3.62
CA ASP A 206 -17.69 3.66 -2.77
C ASP A 206 -18.78 4.64 -3.19
N SER A 207 -18.41 5.88 -3.54
CA SER A 207 -19.37 6.88 -4.00
C SER A 207 -20.01 6.53 -5.35
N LEU A 208 -19.30 5.81 -6.23
CA LEU A 208 -19.82 5.33 -7.51
C LEU A 208 -20.77 4.14 -7.37
N THR A 209 -20.59 3.33 -6.33
CA THR A 209 -21.38 2.10 -6.10
C THR A 209 -22.74 2.40 -5.45
N GLY A 210 -22.98 3.65 -5.04
CA GLY A 210 -24.16 4.05 -4.27
C GLY A 210 -24.09 3.54 -2.82
N PRO A 211 -25.00 3.98 -1.93
CA PRO A 211 -25.02 3.46 -0.58
C PRO A 211 -25.36 1.96 -0.63
N VAL A 212 -24.36 1.12 -0.34
CA VAL A 212 -24.60 -0.28 0.00
C VAL A 212 -25.54 -0.25 1.20
N PRO A 213 -26.77 -0.78 1.10
CA PRO A 213 -27.63 -0.87 2.27
C PRO A 213 -26.88 -1.72 3.29
N ILE A 214 -26.64 -1.15 4.47
CA ILE A 214 -26.29 -1.92 5.65
C ILE A 214 -27.44 -2.90 5.81
N SER A 215 -27.24 -4.16 5.43
CA SER A 215 -28.22 -5.21 5.64
C SER A 215 -28.31 -5.45 7.14
N ASN A 216 -29.20 -4.71 7.80
CA ASN A 216 -29.70 -5.09 9.10
C ASN A 216 -30.35 -6.48 8.95
N PRO A 217 -29.97 -7.48 9.76
CA PRO A 217 -30.58 -8.81 9.68
C PRO A 217 -31.96 -8.78 10.35
N ALA A 218 -32.96 -8.18 9.71
CA ALA A 218 -34.37 -8.31 10.08
C ALA A 218 -35.31 -7.61 9.08
N ASP A 219 -35.57 -8.19 7.90
CA ASP A 219 -36.85 -7.96 7.21
C ASP A 219 -37.13 -9.07 6.17
N PRO A 220 -38.19 -9.90 6.32
CA PRO A 220 -38.49 -10.99 5.39
C PRO A 220 -39.28 -10.58 4.13
N THR A 221 -39.46 -9.30 3.80
CA THR A 221 -40.48 -8.89 2.79
C THR A 221 -40.04 -7.90 1.70
N ALA A 222 -38.89 -8.11 1.03
CA ALA A 222 -38.51 -7.31 -0.14
C ALA A 222 -38.44 -8.12 -1.47
N PRO A 223 -39.08 -7.66 -2.57
CA PRO A 223 -39.13 -8.32 -3.90
C PRO A 223 -37.82 -8.21 -4.72
N PRO A 224 -37.65 -8.97 -5.83
CA PRO A 224 -36.33 -9.30 -6.36
C PRO A 224 -35.66 -8.18 -7.16
N THR A 225 -34.43 -7.88 -6.73
CA THR A 225 -33.21 -7.70 -7.52
C THR A 225 -33.29 -6.93 -8.85
N ALA A 226 -32.84 -5.67 -8.83
CA ALA A 226 -32.26 -5.03 -10.00
C ALA A 226 -30.74 -5.27 -9.99
N THR A 227 -30.27 -6.07 -10.94
CA THR A 227 -28.86 -6.37 -11.16
C THR A 227 -28.14 -5.12 -11.64
N VAL A 228 -27.53 -4.37 -10.72
CA VAL A 228 -26.57 -3.33 -11.09
C VAL A 228 -25.32 -4.05 -11.58
N VAL A 229 -24.93 -3.78 -12.82
CA VAL A 229 -23.70 -4.30 -13.45
C VAL A 229 -22.53 -3.94 -12.54
N ALA A 230 -21.99 -4.95 -11.85
CA ALA A 230 -20.83 -4.79 -11.00
C ALA A 230 -19.66 -4.31 -11.86
N VAL A 231 -19.25 -3.05 -11.69
CA VAL A 231 -17.97 -2.52 -12.20
C VAL A 231 -16.79 -3.04 -11.36
N ASN A 232 -17.03 -3.95 -10.43
CA ASN A 232 -15.96 -4.65 -9.74
C ASN A 232 -15.45 -5.75 -10.67
N PRO A 233 -14.21 -5.65 -11.21
CA PRO A 233 -13.59 -6.81 -11.82
C PRO A 233 -13.56 -7.96 -10.80
N PRO A 234 -13.64 -9.23 -11.26
CA PRO A 234 -13.60 -10.38 -10.36
C PRO A 234 -12.38 -10.27 -9.42
N PRO A 235 -12.51 -10.66 -8.13
CA PRO A 235 -11.43 -10.53 -7.15
C PRO A 235 -10.16 -11.17 -7.71
N PRO A 236 -9.10 -10.39 -8.00
CA PRO A 236 -7.95 -10.90 -8.71
C PRO A 236 -6.98 -11.61 -7.77
N LYS A 237 -6.16 -12.49 -8.37
CA LYS A 237 -5.18 -13.36 -7.70
C LYS A 237 -4.03 -12.56 -7.08
N TYR A 238 -4.20 -12.06 -5.85
CA TYR A 238 -3.09 -11.70 -4.96
C TYR A 238 -2.83 -12.86 -3.97
N PRO A 239 -1.62 -12.97 -3.38
CA PRO A 239 -1.32 -14.01 -2.40
C PRO A 239 -2.19 -13.79 -1.15
N GLY A 240 -3.34 -14.46 -1.07
CA GLY A 240 -4.37 -14.23 -0.03
C GLY A 240 -5.72 -13.75 -0.56
N ALA A 241 -5.94 -13.74 -1.87
CA ALA A 241 -7.28 -13.56 -2.42
C ALA A 241 -8.20 -14.70 -1.95
N PRO A 242 -9.48 -14.41 -1.60
CA PRO A 242 -10.44 -15.46 -1.33
C PRO A 242 -10.52 -16.40 -2.54
N PRO A 243 -10.73 -17.72 -2.34
CA PRO A 243 -10.92 -18.63 -3.45
C PRO A 243 -12.08 -18.10 -4.31
N VAL A 244 -11.80 -17.87 -5.59
CA VAL A 244 -12.85 -17.58 -6.57
C VAL A 244 -13.75 -18.81 -6.55
N ALA A 245 -15.03 -18.65 -6.24
CA ALA A 245 -15.99 -19.70 -6.54
C ALA A 245 -15.91 -19.87 -8.05
N ASP A 246 -15.25 -20.93 -8.51
CA ASP A 246 -15.26 -21.31 -9.91
C ASP A 246 -16.74 -21.34 -10.32
N ASP A 247 -17.08 -20.59 -11.38
CA ASP A 247 -18.34 -20.79 -12.08
C ASP A 247 -18.43 -22.28 -12.37
N ILE A 248 -19.27 -22.97 -11.60
CA ILE A 248 -19.66 -24.34 -11.87
C ILE A 248 -20.48 -24.24 -13.16
N ASP A 249 -19.79 -24.49 -14.25
CA ASP A 249 -20.33 -24.82 -15.54
C ASP A 249 -21.26 -26.04 -15.36
N ARG A 250 -22.57 -25.77 -15.17
CA ARG A 250 -23.68 -26.68 -15.47
C ARG A 250 -25.05 -26.02 -15.46
#